data_AF-A0A1Y5DDP7-F1
#
_entry.id   AF-A0A1Y5DDP7-F1
#
_cell.length_a   1.000
_cell.length_b   1.000
_cell.length_c   1.000
_cell.angle_alpha   90.00
_cell.angle_beta   90.00
_cell.angle_gamma   90.00
#
_symmetry.space_group_name_H-M   'P 1'
#
loop_
_entity.id
_entity.type
_entity.pdbx_description
1 polymer ?
#
loop_
_entity_poly.entity_id
_entity_poly.type
_entity_poly.pdbx_seq_one_letter_code
_entity_poly.pdbx_strand_id
1 'polypeptide(L)'
;MANPTEKPTHHSLPLVQWLKKKEPLSQAEILQFLQDNKGRLDKSLKAIHNSDVFYRLSNRLFSFISWLAELMDKVKTLALNIMLKIPAPAFFKNTLTTLTNIFDFKGLVEFFRTKIYSLKRAPHNRKVVQLMEDVMQKASVQGLDVRKHFPHIVDKLKTRKNQLLQHSFFGEFSKSLLERLLAIPFKFNRSLSPVLADSTLWHKFFVFLENKNIKDLILVGDDSQQVSFKHDSKNAVASSQVVRTLYEASVLKAAGHRLFIIGHHEGYLGPYFVRSVLRKLGFDNLTANCNTVVGPRMFSNLVLKSGASNVGNLFLTLPSKKTSQVKDLPLEDALQKNARRTQFLIKMPDAGLKLIEGMDYQSFMDNVVNFEESRFNMAAEALLQAEKESLISYLQAKDVTNTLAELDETDYNLFKKVMHEPFLLFPEGSRSYTDKQGHVTMKYVNPRFMEAYLRPGDVILPVNLVGGSDITNGWRLSPANLGLSVGKPYEVSASMIENYPVEGLNVMRTIAKLPNIKNVTFNDEIQAGNKAGLTGLS
;
A
#
# COMPACT_ATOMS: atom_id res chain seq x y z
N MET A 1 -7.82 -41.87 -44.71
CA MET A 1 -7.76 -41.47 -43.28
C MET A 1 -6.39 -40.86 -43.04
N ALA A 2 -6.31 -39.53 -42.96
CA ALA A 2 -5.07 -38.82 -42.67
C ALA A 2 -5.05 -38.47 -41.18
N ASN A 3 -3.99 -38.92 -40.47
CA ASN A 3 -3.78 -38.63 -39.06
C ASN A 3 -3.73 -37.11 -38.82
N PRO A 4 -4.37 -36.60 -37.75
CA PRO A 4 -4.27 -35.20 -37.38
C PRO A 4 -2.84 -34.94 -36.89
N THR A 5 -2.16 -34.04 -37.58
CA THR A 5 -0.82 -33.55 -37.23
C THR A 5 -0.79 -33.04 -35.79
N GLU A 6 0.14 -33.60 -35.03
CA GLU A 6 0.43 -33.22 -33.64
C GLU A 6 0.63 -31.71 -33.52
N LYS A 7 0.00 -31.11 -32.50
CA LYS A 7 0.28 -29.73 -32.10
C LYS A 7 1.76 -29.61 -31.71
N PRO A 8 2.50 -28.60 -32.16
CA PRO A 8 3.91 -28.47 -31.84
C PRO A 8 4.09 -28.35 -30.32
N THR A 9 4.86 -29.27 -29.75
CA THR A 9 5.26 -29.26 -28.34
C THR A 9 6.19 -28.07 -28.09
N HIS A 10 5.97 -27.36 -26.97
CA HIS A 10 6.63 -26.09 -26.60
C HIS A 10 8.18 -26.11 -26.55
N HIS A 11 8.83 -27.25 -26.73
CA HIS A 11 10.28 -27.43 -26.63
C HIS A 11 11.06 -26.98 -27.88
N SER A 12 10.40 -26.72 -29.01
CA SER A 12 11.04 -26.35 -30.29
C SER A 12 11.05 -24.84 -30.58
N LEU A 13 10.65 -23.99 -29.63
CA LEU A 13 10.66 -22.53 -29.83
C LEU A 13 12.10 -21.99 -29.91
N PRO A 14 12.49 -21.23 -30.96
CA PRO A 14 13.81 -20.62 -31.10
C PRO A 14 14.25 -19.78 -29.89
N LEU A 15 13.28 -19.19 -29.19
CA LEU A 15 13.47 -18.42 -27.96
C LEU A 15 13.98 -19.28 -26.79
N VAL A 16 13.49 -20.52 -26.68
CA VAL A 16 13.96 -21.50 -25.67
C VAL A 16 15.39 -21.93 -25.99
N GLN A 17 15.71 -22.12 -27.28
CA GLN A 17 17.06 -22.45 -27.73
C GLN A 17 18.04 -21.29 -27.46
N TRP A 18 17.62 -20.05 -27.69
CA TRP A 18 18.41 -18.85 -27.39
C TRP A 18 18.66 -18.67 -25.88
N LEU A 19 17.67 -18.94 -25.03
CA LEU A 19 17.86 -18.96 -23.57
C LEU A 19 18.89 -20.02 -23.14
N LYS A 20 18.91 -21.18 -23.80
CA LYS A 20 19.83 -22.29 -23.53
C LYS A 20 21.26 -22.09 -24.04
N LYS A 21 21.52 -21.16 -24.97
CA LYS A 21 22.89 -20.84 -25.42
C LYS A 21 23.68 -20.26 -24.23
N LYS A 22 24.79 -20.92 -23.87
CA LYS A 22 25.67 -20.51 -22.76
C LYS A 22 26.62 -19.37 -23.11
N GLU A 23 26.89 -19.15 -24.39
CA GLU A 23 27.85 -18.13 -24.84
C GLU A 23 27.27 -16.70 -24.80
N PRO A 24 28.06 -15.70 -24.37
CA PRO A 24 27.68 -14.31 -24.45
C PRO A 24 27.68 -13.86 -25.92
N LEU A 25 26.51 -13.50 -26.44
CA LEU A 25 26.36 -12.95 -27.79
C LEU A 25 26.65 -11.45 -27.76
N SER A 26 27.15 -10.91 -28.87
CA SER A 26 27.35 -9.48 -29.04
C SER A 26 26.01 -8.73 -29.16
N GLN A 27 26.00 -7.43 -28.84
CA GLN A 27 24.79 -6.60 -28.93
C GLN A 27 24.13 -6.63 -30.32
N ALA A 28 24.94 -6.68 -31.38
CA ALA A 28 24.47 -6.73 -32.77
C ALA A 28 23.75 -8.05 -33.09
N GLU A 29 24.29 -9.19 -32.64
CA GLU A 29 23.68 -10.50 -32.85
C GLU A 29 22.37 -10.66 -32.07
N ILE A 30 22.29 -10.08 -30.87
CA ILE A 30 21.05 -10.06 -30.08
C ILE A 30 19.99 -9.20 -30.75
N LEU A 31 20.37 -8.02 -31.24
CA LEU A 31 19.47 -7.12 -31.96
C LEU A 31 18.93 -7.80 -33.22
N GLN A 32 19.80 -8.45 -34.01
CA GLN A 32 19.42 -9.15 -35.23
C GLN A 32 18.50 -10.34 -34.93
N PHE A 33 18.80 -11.15 -33.91
CA PHE A 33 17.93 -12.24 -33.49
C PHE A 33 16.53 -11.77 -33.06
N LEU A 34 16.44 -10.66 -32.32
CA LEU A 34 15.17 -10.06 -31.90
C LEU A 34 14.42 -9.43 -33.09
N GLN A 35 15.13 -8.86 -34.06
CA GLN A 35 14.54 -8.36 -35.32
C GLN A 35 13.95 -9.51 -36.15
N ASP A 36 14.72 -10.58 -36.37
CA ASP A 36 14.32 -11.75 -37.15
C ASP A 36 13.12 -12.48 -36.53
N ASN A 37 13.04 -12.48 -35.19
CA ASN A 37 11.94 -13.13 -34.46
C ASN A 37 10.82 -12.16 -34.05
N LYS A 38 10.91 -10.87 -34.39
CA LYS A 38 9.91 -9.83 -34.02
C LYS A 38 8.49 -10.22 -34.39
N GLY A 39 8.28 -10.72 -35.61
CA GLY A 39 6.96 -11.16 -36.09
C GLY A 39 6.40 -12.35 -35.29
N ARG A 40 7.28 -13.28 -34.91
CA ARG A 40 6.90 -14.45 -34.09
C ARG A 40 6.60 -14.07 -32.65
N LEU A 41 7.39 -13.15 -32.07
CA LEU A 41 7.16 -12.58 -30.74
C LEU A 41 5.82 -11.84 -30.69
N ASP A 42 5.53 -11.00 -31.68
CA ASP A 42 4.26 -10.28 -31.75
C ASP A 42 3.07 -11.23 -31.96
N LYS A 43 3.23 -12.26 -32.80
CA LYS A 43 2.20 -13.29 -33.04
C LYS A 43 1.94 -14.13 -31.79
N SER A 44 2.98 -14.53 -31.05
CA SER A 44 2.85 -15.23 -29.76
C SER A 44 2.17 -14.35 -28.71
N LEU A 45 2.55 -13.07 -28.59
CA LEU A 45 1.86 -12.11 -27.70
C LEU A 45 0.40 -11.85 -28.09
N LYS A 46 0.05 -11.90 -29.39
CA LYS A 46 -1.33 -11.86 -29.88
C LYS A 46 -2.07 -13.16 -29.57
N ALA A 47 -1.40 -14.30 -29.69
CA ALA A 47 -1.97 -15.63 -29.51
C ALA A 47 -2.35 -15.95 -28.05
N ILE A 48 -1.73 -15.27 -27.06
CA ILE A 48 -1.99 -15.43 -25.62
C ILE A 48 -3.49 -15.36 -25.26
N HIS A 49 -4.31 -14.66 -26.06
CA HIS A 49 -5.77 -14.52 -25.89
C HIS A 49 -6.61 -15.07 -27.06
N ASN A 50 -6.00 -15.67 -28.10
CA ASN A 50 -6.69 -15.99 -29.35
C ASN A 50 -7.57 -17.25 -29.32
N SER A 51 -7.47 -18.10 -28.29
CA SER A 51 -8.30 -19.32 -28.22
C SER A 51 -9.73 -19.08 -27.77
N ASP A 52 -10.11 -17.85 -27.38
CA ASP A 52 -11.43 -17.54 -26.83
C ASP A 52 -12.02 -16.28 -27.49
N VAL A 53 -13.07 -16.45 -28.31
CA VAL A 53 -13.71 -15.39 -29.13
C VAL A 53 -14.22 -14.24 -28.27
N PHE A 54 -14.73 -14.54 -27.07
CA PHE A 54 -15.26 -13.54 -26.14
C PHE A 54 -14.18 -12.59 -25.60
N TYR A 55 -12.96 -13.09 -25.37
CA TYR A 55 -11.82 -12.25 -24.93
C TYR A 55 -11.31 -11.33 -26.03
N ARG A 56 -11.34 -11.76 -27.30
CA ARG A 56 -11.01 -10.92 -28.45
C ARG A 56 -12.02 -9.79 -28.63
N LEU A 57 -13.31 -10.12 -28.55
CA LEU A 57 -14.38 -9.16 -28.73
C LEU A 57 -14.41 -8.15 -27.58
N SER A 58 -14.35 -8.62 -26.33
CA SER A 58 -14.31 -7.76 -25.15
C SER A 58 -13.05 -6.91 -25.10
N ASN A 59 -11.84 -7.45 -25.29
CA ASN A 59 -10.64 -6.61 -25.27
C ASN A 59 -10.61 -5.60 -26.43
N ARG A 60 -11.08 -5.93 -27.63
CA ARG A 60 -11.21 -4.95 -28.73
C ARG A 60 -12.22 -3.87 -28.39
N LEU A 61 -13.39 -4.26 -27.87
CA LEU A 61 -14.43 -3.35 -27.43
C LEU A 61 -13.92 -2.44 -26.30
N PHE A 62 -13.32 -2.97 -25.24
CA PHE A 62 -12.77 -2.17 -24.14
C PHE A 62 -11.53 -1.37 -24.53
N SER A 63 -10.74 -1.78 -25.51
CA SER A 63 -9.63 -0.95 -26.01
C SER A 63 -10.16 0.22 -26.83
N PHE A 64 -11.20 -0.02 -27.63
CA PHE A 64 -11.92 1.02 -28.38
C PHE A 64 -12.65 1.98 -27.44
N ILE A 65 -13.38 1.47 -26.44
CA ILE A 65 -14.04 2.30 -25.42
C ILE A 65 -12.99 2.99 -24.53
N SER A 66 -11.86 2.37 -24.19
CA SER A 66 -10.78 3.04 -23.44
C SER A 66 -10.15 4.17 -24.23
N TRP A 67 -9.98 4.01 -25.54
CA TRP A 67 -9.48 5.05 -26.42
C TRP A 67 -10.49 6.20 -26.54
N LEU A 68 -11.78 5.88 -26.75
CA LEU A 68 -12.86 6.88 -26.73
C LEU A 68 -12.97 7.58 -25.38
N ALA A 69 -12.85 6.85 -24.27
CA ALA A 69 -12.87 7.38 -22.92
C ALA A 69 -11.70 8.33 -22.67
N GLU A 70 -10.49 7.99 -23.12
CA GLU A 70 -9.32 8.88 -23.01
C GLU A 70 -9.50 10.15 -23.85
N LEU A 71 -10.15 10.04 -25.01
CA LEU A 71 -10.51 11.17 -25.86
C LEU A 71 -11.56 12.06 -25.17
N MET A 72 -12.58 11.46 -24.56
CA MET A 72 -13.60 12.19 -23.80
C MET A 72 -13.04 12.81 -22.53
N ASP A 73 -12.13 12.14 -21.82
CA ASP A 73 -11.46 12.69 -20.64
C ASP A 73 -10.59 13.89 -21.04
N LYS A 74 -9.88 13.84 -22.19
CA LYS A 74 -9.14 14.99 -22.74
C LYS A 74 -10.05 16.16 -23.11
N VAL A 75 -11.17 15.90 -23.78
CA VAL A 75 -12.18 16.93 -24.13
C VAL A 75 -12.81 17.53 -22.87
N LYS A 76 -13.10 16.69 -21.87
CA LYS A 76 -13.62 17.10 -20.57
C LYS A 76 -12.63 17.96 -19.80
N THR A 77 -11.34 17.61 -19.76
CA THR A 77 -10.29 18.43 -19.13
C THR A 77 -10.12 19.76 -19.87
N LEU A 78 -10.21 19.77 -21.19
CA LEU A 78 -10.20 21.01 -21.98
C LEU A 78 -11.40 21.91 -21.66
N ALA A 79 -12.60 21.34 -21.61
CA ALA A 79 -13.83 22.04 -21.26
C ALA A 79 -13.82 22.57 -19.81
N LEU A 80 -13.31 21.80 -18.85
CA LEU A 80 -13.08 22.24 -17.47
C LEU A 80 -12.10 23.41 -17.41
N ASN A 81 -10.99 23.34 -18.13
CA ASN A 81 -10.01 24.42 -18.17
C ASN A 81 -10.58 25.70 -18.81
N ILE A 82 -11.46 25.57 -19.81
CA ILE A 82 -12.17 26.71 -20.42
C ILE A 82 -13.19 27.29 -19.41
N MET A 83 -13.98 26.45 -18.73
CA MET A 83 -14.94 26.91 -17.72
C MET A 83 -14.30 27.53 -16.48
N LEU A 84 -13.15 27.02 -16.02
CA LEU A 84 -12.44 27.55 -14.86
C LEU A 84 -11.81 28.93 -15.11
N LYS A 85 -11.60 29.31 -16.38
CA LYS A 85 -11.17 30.67 -16.79
C LYS A 85 -12.30 31.70 -16.73
N ILE A 86 -13.56 31.29 -16.63
CA ILE A 86 -14.69 32.18 -16.41
C ILE A 86 -14.67 32.62 -14.93
N PRO A 87 -14.78 33.92 -14.61
CA PRO A 87 -14.81 34.40 -13.23
C PRO A 87 -16.11 33.93 -12.57
N ALA A 88 -15.98 32.97 -11.64
CA ALA A 88 -17.09 32.37 -10.90
C ALA A 88 -16.67 32.13 -9.44
N PRO A 89 -17.61 32.15 -8.47
CA PRO A 89 -17.32 31.93 -7.05
C PRO A 89 -16.61 30.60 -6.78
N ALA A 90 -15.64 30.60 -5.85
CA ALA A 90 -14.78 29.44 -5.57
C ALA A 90 -15.56 28.16 -5.21
N PHE A 91 -16.71 28.29 -4.55
CA PHE A 91 -17.61 27.18 -4.23
C PHE A 91 -18.14 26.45 -5.46
N PHE A 92 -18.54 27.19 -6.51
CA PHE A 92 -19.04 26.61 -7.76
C PHE A 92 -17.92 25.90 -8.52
N LYS A 93 -16.73 26.49 -8.57
CA LYS A 93 -15.55 25.88 -9.20
C LYS A 93 -15.18 24.57 -8.51
N ASN A 94 -15.12 24.57 -7.18
CA ASN A 94 -14.82 23.39 -6.38
C ASN A 94 -15.87 22.28 -6.52
N THR A 95 -17.16 22.65 -6.55
CA THR A 95 -18.27 21.70 -6.72
C THR A 95 -18.26 21.07 -8.11
N LEU A 96 -18.01 21.86 -9.16
CA LEU A 96 -17.90 21.38 -10.54
C LEU A 96 -16.68 20.46 -10.73
N THR A 97 -15.51 20.79 -10.18
CA THR A 97 -14.35 19.88 -10.18
C THR A 97 -14.62 18.61 -9.39
N THR A 98 -15.36 18.67 -8.29
CA THR A 98 -15.67 17.48 -7.48
C THR A 98 -16.64 16.55 -8.21
N LEU A 99 -17.72 17.08 -8.80
CA LEU A 99 -18.70 16.32 -9.59
C LEU A 99 -18.10 15.72 -10.87
N THR A 100 -17.24 16.48 -11.55
CA THR A 100 -16.58 15.99 -12.76
C THR A 100 -15.50 14.95 -12.44
N ASN A 101 -14.75 15.07 -11.34
CA ASN A 101 -13.80 14.04 -10.91
C ASN A 101 -14.45 12.71 -10.49
N ILE A 102 -15.75 12.70 -10.19
CA ILE A 102 -16.50 11.49 -9.83
C ILE A 102 -16.79 10.60 -11.08
N PHE A 103 -16.86 11.17 -12.28
CA PHE A 103 -17.10 10.44 -13.53
C PHE A 103 -15.83 10.33 -14.38
N ASP A 104 -14.95 9.39 -14.03
CA ASP A 104 -13.78 9.00 -14.84
C ASP A 104 -14.20 7.89 -15.82
N PHE A 105 -14.34 8.21 -17.11
CA PHE A 105 -14.77 7.25 -18.13
C PHE A 105 -13.72 6.16 -18.33
N LYS A 106 -12.43 6.51 -18.26
CA LYS A 106 -11.35 5.52 -18.24
C LYS A 106 -11.44 4.63 -17.00
N GLY A 107 -11.75 5.20 -15.84
CA GLY A 107 -12.00 4.47 -14.60
C GLY A 107 -13.15 3.45 -14.72
N LEU A 108 -14.24 3.83 -15.41
CA LEU A 108 -15.39 2.95 -15.67
C LEU A 108 -15.04 1.82 -16.65
N VAL A 109 -14.25 2.09 -17.69
CA VAL A 109 -13.73 1.07 -18.61
C VAL A 109 -12.76 0.11 -17.93
N GLU A 110 -11.84 0.63 -17.12
CA GLU A 110 -10.93 -0.17 -16.31
C GLU A 110 -11.70 -1.03 -15.29
N PHE A 111 -12.79 -0.52 -14.73
CA PHE A 111 -13.69 -1.27 -13.86
C PHE A 111 -14.33 -2.47 -14.58
N PHE A 112 -14.92 -2.28 -15.76
CA PHE A 112 -15.51 -3.39 -16.52
C PHE A 112 -14.47 -4.39 -17.03
N ARG A 113 -13.31 -3.91 -17.51
CA ARG A 113 -12.18 -4.76 -17.87
C ARG A 113 -11.72 -5.61 -16.68
N THR A 114 -11.69 -5.00 -15.50
CA THR A 114 -11.39 -5.68 -14.23
C THR A 114 -12.40 -6.77 -13.90
N LYS A 115 -13.71 -6.53 -14.11
CA LYS A 115 -14.75 -7.56 -13.89
C LYS A 115 -14.56 -8.80 -14.73
N ILE A 116 -14.13 -8.63 -15.97
CA ILE A 116 -13.87 -9.77 -16.85
C ILE A 116 -12.70 -10.60 -16.32
N TYR A 117 -11.64 -9.96 -15.81
CA TYR A 117 -10.50 -10.69 -15.25
C TYR A 117 -10.83 -11.34 -13.89
N SER A 118 -11.62 -10.70 -13.03
CA SER A 118 -11.95 -11.26 -11.71
C SER A 118 -12.94 -12.43 -11.78
N LEU A 119 -13.78 -12.50 -12.83
CA LEU A 119 -14.83 -13.51 -12.96
C LEU A 119 -14.50 -14.68 -13.89
N LYS A 120 -13.38 -14.64 -14.63
CA LYS A 120 -13.03 -15.67 -15.63
C LYS A 120 -11.76 -16.45 -15.27
N ARG A 121 -11.60 -17.65 -15.86
CA ARG A 121 -10.41 -18.51 -15.69
C ARG A 121 -9.13 -17.82 -16.18
N ALA A 122 -8.00 -18.16 -15.55
CA ALA A 122 -6.68 -17.57 -15.81
C ALA A 122 -6.30 -17.62 -17.30
N PRO A 123 -5.60 -16.59 -17.84
CA PRO A 123 -5.16 -16.61 -19.23
C PRO A 123 -4.24 -17.81 -19.51
N HIS A 124 -4.51 -18.58 -20.57
CA HIS A 124 -3.89 -19.88 -20.83
C HIS A 124 -2.39 -19.88 -21.21
N ASN A 125 -1.64 -18.80 -21.04
CA ASN A 125 -0.29 -18.70 -21.62
C ASN A 125 0.76 -17.97 -20.75
N ARG A 126 0.73 -18.18 -19.43
CA ARG A 126 1.71 -17.63 -18.47
C ARG A 126 3.17 -17.97 -18.82
N LYS A 127 3.43 -19.19 -19.30
CA LYS A 127 4.76 -19.65 -19.72
C LYS A 127 5.35 -18.81 -20.85
N VAL A 128 4.51 -18.29 -21.75
CA VAL A 128 4.96 -17.46 -22.89
C VAL A 128 5.42 -16.09 -22.43
N VAL A 129 4.73 -15.48 -21.47
CA VAL A 129 5.13 -14.19 -20.89
C VAL A 129 6.46 -14.34 -20.14
N GLN A 130 6.60 -15.36 -19.30
CA GLN A 130 7.84 -15.65 -18.58
C GLN A 130 9.03 -15.84 -19.52
N LEU A 131 8.87 -16.66 -20.56
CA LEU A 131 9.91 -16.87 -21.57
C LEU A 131 10.36 -15.57 -22.24
N MET A 132 9.44 -14.65 -22.49
CA MET A 132 9.76 -13.35 -23.09
C MET A 132 10.46 -12.40 -22.12
N GLU A 133 10.11 -12.44 -20.83
CA GLU A 133 10.82 -11.70 -19.78
C GLU A 133 12.25 -12.19 -19.64
N ASP A 134 12.46 -13.50 -19.59
CA ASP A 134 13.80 -14.11 -19.53
C ASP A 134 14.64 -13.70 -20.74
N VAL A 135 14.00 -13.63 -21.92
CA VAL A 135 14.67 -13.20 -23.16
C VAL A 135 15.12 -11.74 -23.08
N MET A 136 14.25 -10.86 -22.61
CA MET A 136 14.57 -9.45 -22.46
C MET A 136 15.60 -9.20 -21.36
N GLN A 137 15.54 -9.92 -20.25
CA GLN A 137 16.49 -9.80 -19.16
C GLN A 137 17.89 -10.22 -19.60
N LYS A 138 18.02 -11.36 -20.29
CA LYS A 138 19.31 -11.82 -20.81
C LYS A 138 19.89 -10.84 -21.84
N ALA A 139 19.05 -10.24 -22.68
CA ALA A 139 19.48 -9.19 -23.61
C ALA A 139 19.97 -7.92 -22.90
N SER A 140 19.27 -7.51 -21.83
CA SER A 140 19.66 -6.35 -21.01
C SER A 140 21.00 -6.57 -20.27
N VAL A 141 21.19 -7.77 -19.69
CA VAL A 141 22.48 -8.16 -19.05
C VAL A 141 23.64 -8.14 -20.04
N GLN A 142 23.37 -8.40 -21.32
CA GLN A 142 24.35 -8.34 -22.40
C GLN A 142 24.49 -6.92 -23.01
N GLY A 143 23.92 -5.91 -22.36
CA GLY A 143 24.09 -4.49 -22.68
C GLY A 143 23.12 -3.92 -23.72
N LEU A 144 22.10 -4.69 -24.15
CA LEU A 144 21.09 -4.19 -25.09
C LEU A 144 19.93 -3.51 -24.35
N ASP A 145 19.72 -2.22 -24.58
CA ASP A 145 18.49 -1.54 -24.14
C ASP A 145 17.31 -1.91 -25.05
N VAL A 146 16.64 -3.02 -24.69
CA VAL A 146 15.49 -3.54 -25.42
C VAL A 146 14.34 -2.53 -25.50
N ARG A 147 14.21 -1.62 -24.52
CA ARG A 147 13.15 -0.61 -24.51
C ARG A 147 13.39 0.45 -25.58
N LYS A 148 14.64 0.88 -25.76
CA LYS A 148 15.04 1.82 -26.81
C LYS A 148 14.84 1.24 -28.21
N HIS A 149 15.16 -0.04 -28.41
CA HIS A 149 15.11 -0.68 -29.73
C HIS A 149 13.73 -1.26 -30.11
N PHE A 150 12.93 -1.72 -29.13
CA PHE A 150 11.64 -2.38 -29.37
C PHE A 150 10.52 -1.89 -28.45
N PRO A 151 10.25 -0.57 -28.37
CA PRO A 151 9.33 0.01 -27.38
C PRO A 151 7.94 -0.62 -27.42
N HIS A 152 7.37 -0.84 -28.61
CA HIS A 152 6.05 -1.45 -28.77
C HIS A 152 5.96 -2.90 -28.23
N ILE A 153 7.04 -3.69 -28.34
CA ILE A 153 7.04 -5.07 -27.83
C ILE A 153 7.09 -5.04 -26.29
N VAL A 154 7.91 -4.15 -25.74
CA VAL A 154 8.05 -3.93 -24.30
C VAL A 154 6.73 -3.49 -23.69
N ASP A 155 6.06 -2.50 -24.27
CA ASP A 155 4.77 -1.99 -23.78
C ASP A 155 3.68 -3.05 -23.81
N LYS A 156 3.66 -3.84 -24.89
CA LYS A 156 2.72 -4.95 -25.02
C LYS A 156 3.01 -6.06 -24.01
N LEU A 157 4.27 -6.43 -23.80
CA LEU A 157 4.67 -7.40 -22.78
C LEU A 157 4.29 -6.91 -21.38
N LYS A 158 4.59 -5.65 -21.04
CA LYS A 158 4.22 -5.01 -19.77
C LYS A 158 2.71 -5.06 -19.55
N THR A 159 1.92 -4.74 -20.57
CA THR A 159 0.46 -4.83 -20.51
C THR A 159 -0.03 -6.25 -20.26
N ARG A 160 0.57 -7.25 -20.92
CA ARG A 160 0.22 -8.68 -20.72
C ARG A 160 0.63 -9.21 -19.36
N LYS A 161 1.83 -8.84 -18.88
CA LYS A 161 2.29 -9.14 -17.52
C LYS A 161 1.32 -8.58 -16.50
N ASN A 162 0.95 -7.31 -16.62
CA ASN A 162 -0.01 -6.68 -15.71
C ASN A 162 -1.36 -7.41 -15.71
N GLN A 163 -1.87 -7.83 -16.88
CA GLN A 163 -3.10 -8.63 -16.95
C GLN A 163 -2.99 -9.97 -16.18
N LEU A 164 -1.87 -10.68 -16.31
CA LEU A 164 -1.63 -11.93 -15.56
C LEU A 164 -1.55 -11.66 -14.06
N LEU A 165 -0.80 -10.63 -13.65
CA LEU A 165 -0.66 -10.25 -12.25
C LEU A 165 -2.01 -9.85 -11.65
N GLN A 166 -2.86 -9.12 -12.39
CA GLN A 166 -4.21 -8.78 -11.94
C GLN A 166 -5.07 -10.01 -11.71
N HIS A 167 -5.02 -10.99 -12.63
CA HIS A 167 -5.76 -12.24 -12.46
C HIS A 167 -5.33 -12.98 -11.20
N SER A 168 -4.01 -13.14 -11.01
CA SER A 168 -3.44 -13.76 -9.81
C SER A 168 -3.82 -13.01 -8.54
N PHE A 169 -3.78 -11.67 -8.58
CA PHE A 169 -4.14 -10.83 -7.45
C PHE A 169 -5.60 -11.00 -7.03
N PHE A 170 -6.54 -11.07 -7.98
CA PHE A 170 -7.94 -11.36 -7.66
C PHE A 170 -8.14 -12.80 -7.17
N GLY A 171 -7.43 -13.76 -7.73
CA GLY A 171 -7.45 -15.15 -7.24
C GLY A 171 -7.00 -15.28 -5.79
N GLU A 172 -6.00 -14.49 -5.40
CA GLU A 172 -5.43 -14.51 -4.05
C GLU A 172 -6.31 -13.75 -3.02
N PHE A 173 -6.79 -12.56 -3.40
CA PHE A 173 -7.38 -11.59 -2.45
C PHE A 173 -8.88 -11.32 -2.61
N SER A 174 -9.55 -11.92 -3.61
CA SER A 174 -10.99 -11.78 -3.84
C SER A 174 -11.66 -13.17 -3.94
N LYS A 175 -11.94 -13.75 -2.77
CA LYS A 175 -12.38 -15.15 -2.64
C LYS A 175 -13.88 -15.31 -2.89
N SER A 176 -14.70 -14.39 -2.37
CA SER A 176 -16.17 -14.48 -2.50
C SER A 176 -16.69 -13.83 -3.79
N LEU A 177 -17.91 -14.18 -4.19
CA LEU A 177 -18.57 -13.59 -5.36
C LEU A 177 -18.81 -12.08 -5.16
N LEU A 178 -19.18 -11.66 -3.96
CA LEU A 178 -19.33 -10.25 -3.60
C LEU A 178 -17.99 -9.51 -3.64
N GLU A 179 -16.91 -10.11 -3.13
CA GLU A 179 -15.56 -9.53 -3.21
C GLU A 179 -15.12 -9.35 -4.67
N ARG A 180 -15.43 -10.31 -5.56
CA ARG A 180 -15.16 -10.20 -7.00
C ARG A 180 -16.03 -9.14 -7.69
N LEU A 181 -17.28 -9.01 -7.28
CA LEU A 181 -18.20 -7.96 -7.74
C LEU A 181 -17.78 -6.56 -7.27
N LEU A 182 -17.07 -6.45 -6.15
CA LEU A 182 -16.51 -5.18 -5.65
C LEU A 182 -15.04 -4.98 -6.01
N ALA A 183 -14.41 -5.95 -6.68
CA ALA A 183 -12.99 -5.91 -7.03
C ALA A 183 -12.66 -4.71 -7.94
N ILE A 184 -11.51 -4.09 -7.67
CA ILE A 184 -10.99 -2.93 -8.40
C ILE A 184 -9.58 -3.25 -8.93
N PRO A 185 -9.14 -2.64 -10.03
CA PRO A 185 -7.81 -2.90 -10.58
C PRO A 185 -6.72 -2.47 -9.59
N PHE A 186 -5.75 -3.36 -9.35
CA PHE A 186 -4.57 -3.03 -8.59
C PHE A 186 -3.48 -2.42 -9.49
N LYS A 187 -2.94 -1.26 -9.12
CA LYS A 187 -1.86 -0.62 -9.86
C LYS A 187 -0.52 -1.05 -9.25
N PHE A 188 0.15 -2.02 -9.87
CA PHE A 188 1.41 -2.59 -9.36
C PHE A 188 2.58 -1.59 -9.28
N ASN A 189 2.54 -0.52 -10.07
CA ASN A 189 3.49 0.58 -10.01
C ASN A 189 3.12 1.65 -8.97
N ARG A 190 1.91 1.60 -8.41
CA ARG A 190 1.42 2.55 -7.42
C ARG A 190 1.67 2.01 -6.02
N SER A 191 2.46 2.72 -5.25
CA SER A 191 2.89 2.35 -3.89
C SER A 191 2.13 3.15 -2.84
N LEU A 192 1.58 4.30 -3.25
CA LEU A 192 0.91 5.26 -2.39
C LEU A 192 -0.52 5.54 -2.87
N SER A 193 -1.47 5.53 -1.95
CA SER A 193 -2.83 6.01 -2.23
C SER A 193 -3.21 7.09 -1.23
N PRO A 194 -3.79 8.21 -1.68
CA PRO A 194 -4.12 9.30 -0.78
C PRO A 194 -5.21 8.89 0.21
N VAL A 195 -5.21 9.58 1.35
CA VAL A 195 -6.32 9.58 2.30
C VAL A 195 -7.60 10.02 1.61
N LEU A 196 -8.71 9.45 2.04
CA LEU A 196 -10.03 9.78 1.54
C LEU A 196 -10.42 11.17 2.02
N ALA A 197 -10.76 12.07 1.10
CA ALA A 197 -11.20 13.41 1.46
C ALA A 197 -12.53 13.40 2.21
N ASP A 198 -12.67 14.28 3.19
CA ASP A 198 -13.86 14.36 4.06
C ASP A 198 -15.16 14.68 3.28
N SER A 199 -15.03 15.30 2.10
CA SER A 199 -16.17 15.59 1.22
C SER A 199 -16.75 14.36 0.52
N THR A 200 -16.01 13.25 0.46
CA THR A 200 -16.41 12.06 -0.30
C THR A 200 -17.58 11.32 0.33
N LEU A 201 -18.41 10.68 -0.51
CA LEU A 201 -19.57 9.90 -0.05
C LEU A 201 -19.16 8.76 0.89
N TRP A 202 -18.08 8.05 0.57
CA TRP A 202 -17.60 6.95 1.42
C TRP A 202 -17.17 7.42 2.80
N HIS A 203 -16.50 8.58 2.90
CA HIS A 203 -16.14 9.14 4.20
C HIS A 203 -17.39 9.42 5.03
N LYS A 204 -18.36 10.14 4.46
CA LYS A 204 -19.64 10.44 5.12
C LYS A 204 -20.39 9.18 5.54
N PHE A 205 -20.36 8.15 4.71
CA PHE A 205 -20.97 6.85 5.03
C PHE A 205 -20.30 6.20 6.24
N PHE A 206 -18.97 6.19 6.31
CA PHE A 206 -18.29 5.62 7.46
C PHE A 206 -18.53 6.43 8.75
N VAL A 207 -18.51 7.76 8.67
CA VAL A 207 -18.86 8.64 9.79
C VAL A 207 -20.28 8.37 10.29
N PHE A 208 -21.24 8.19 9.37
CA PHE A 208 -22.61 7.81 9.72
C PHE A 208 -22.68 6.47 10.45
N LEU A 209 -22.01 5.43 9.91
CA LEU A 209 -21.95 4.11 10.56
C LEU A 209 -21.32 4.21 11.94
N GLU A 210 -20.27 5.00 12.09
CA GLU A 210 -19.60 5.17 13.34
C GLU A 210 -20.50 5.85 14.38
N ASN A 211 -21.14 6.96 14.03
CA ASN A 211 -22.02 7.70 14.94
C ASN A 211 -23.23 6.85 15.37
N LYS A 212 -23.66 5.92 14.53
CA LYS A 212 -24.74 4.98 14.86
C LYS A 212 -24.30 3.86 15.80
N ASN A 213 -23.05 3.40 15.69
CA ASN A 213 -22.59 2.18 16.34
C ASN A 213 -21.58 2.39 17.49
N ILE A 214 -21.04 3.60 17.68
CA ILE A 214 -20.32 3.94 18.90
C ILE A 214 -21.32 4.51 19.92
N LYS A 215 -21.55 3.75 21.00
CA LYS A 215 -22.42 4.18 22.10
C LYS A 215 -21.75 5.29 22.91
N ASP A 216 -20.50 5.07 23.29
CA ASP A 216 -19.65 5.99 24.03
C ASP A 216 -18.15 5.68 23.78
N LEU A 217 -17.30 6.66 24.04
CA LEU A 217 -15.84 6.52 24.07
C LEU A 217 -15.37 6.70 25.51
N ILE A 218 -14.70 5.69 26.06
CA ILE A 218 -14.16 5.67 27.40
C ILE A 218 -12.64 5.86 27.32
N LEU A 219 -12.14 6.93 27.92
CA LEU A 219 -10.70 7.19 28.05
C LEU A 219 -10.21 6.54 29.33
N VAL A 220 -9.18 5.70 29.25
CA VAL A 220 -8.65 4.95 30.40
C VAL A 220 -7.21 5.36 30.67
N GLY A 221 -6.95 5.91 31.86
CA GLY A 221 -5.62 6.30 32.34
C GLY A 221 -4.92 5.19 33.14
N ASP A 222 -3.65 5.40 33.50
CA ASP A 222 -2.74 4.42 34.13
C ASP A 222 -3.28 3.85 35.45
N ASP A 223 -4.02 4.64 36.24
CA ASP A 223 -4.66 4.20 37.49
C ASP A 223 -6.03 3.52 37.26
N SER A 224 -6.30 3.06 36.04
CA SER A 224 -7.60 2.54 35.59
C SER A 224 -8.76 3.53 35.75
N GLN A 225 -8.46 4.82 35.90
CA GLN A 225 -9.45 5.89 35.90
C GLN A 225 -10.12 5.93 34.53
N GLN A 226 -11.45 5.87 34.52
CA GLN A 226 -12.25 5.92 33.30
C GLN A 226 -12.96 7.28 33.20
N VAL A 227 -12.88 7.90 32.04
CA VAL A 227 -13.60 9.13 31.70
C VAL A 227 -14.44 8.89 30.46
N SER A 228 -15.75 9.07 30.59
CA SER A 228 -16.70 9.01 29.48
C SER A 228 -16.64 10.30 28.66
N PHE A 229 -16.41 10.16 27.36
CA PHE A 229 -16.42 11.29 26.42
C PHE A 229 -17.81 11.92 26.30
N LYS A 230 -18.88 11.12 26.44
CA LYS A 230 -20.27 11.59 26.26
C LYS A 230 -20.93 12.06 27.55
N HIS A 231 -20.63 11.43 28.67
CA HIS A 231 -21.36 11.61 29.93
C HIS A 231 -20.61 12.47 30.94
N ASP A 232 -19.28 12.50 30.91
CA ASP A 232 -18.52 13.35 31.84
C ASP A 232 -18.37 14.79 31.32
N SER A 233 -17.96 15.68 32.22
CA SER A 233 -17.74 17.08 31.87
C SER A 233 -16.58 17.25 30.87
N LYS A 234 -16.66 18.28 30.03
CA LYS A 234 -15.57 18.64 29.10
C LYS A 234 -14.23 18.84 29.81
N ASN A 235 -14.26 19.38 31.03
CA ASN A 235 -13.06 19.59 31.84
C ASN A 235 -12.44 18.24 32.26
N ALA A 236 -13.25 17.27 32.67
CA ALA A 236 -12.78 15.92 33.01
C ALA A 236 -12.10 15.26 31.81
N VAL A 237 -12.73 15.31 30.63
CA VAL A 237 -12.16 14.80 29.37
C VAL A 237 -10.84 15.50 29.04
N ALA A 238 -10.80 16.82 29.07
CA ALA A 238 -9.60 17.60 28.74
C ALA A 238 -8.44 17.38 29.73
N SER A 239 -8.75 17.18 31.01
CA SER A 239 -7.77 16.89 32.07
C SER A 239 -7.33 15.42 32.12
N SER A 240 -8.00 14.54 31.39
CA SER A 240 -7.70 13.11 31.39
C SER A 240 -6.26 12.87 30.96
N GLN A 241 -5.63 11.85 31.54
CA GLN A 241 -4.26 11.48 31.19
C GLN A 241 -4.12 11.20 29.69
N VAL A 242 -5.09 10.50 29.08
CA VAL A 242 -5.09 10.19 27.65
C VAL A 242 -4.96 11.45 26.80
N VAL A 243 -5.75 12.49 27.09
CA VAL A 243 -5.69 13.76 26.34
C VAL A 243 -4.36 14.49 26.58
N ARG A 244 -3.84 14.47 27.80
CA ARG A 244 -2.52 15.06 28.11
C ARG A 244 -1.40 14.38 27.32
N THR A 245 -1.37 13.05 27.26
CA THR A 245 -0.38 12.29 26.49
C THR A 245 -0.48 12.56 24.98
N LEU A 246 -1.70 12.71 24.45
CA LEU A 246 -1.91 13.09 23.05
C LEU A 246 -1.44 14.52 22.74
N TYR A 247 -1.54 15.42 23.72
CA TYR A 247 -0.98 16.76 23.62
C TYR A 247 0.56 16.72 23.57
N GLU A 248 1.20 15.92 24.43
CA GLU A 248 2.66 15.68 24.38
C GLU A 248 3.10 15.17 23.00
N ALA A 249 2.40 14.17 22.45
CA ALA A 249 2.67 13.66 21.11
C ALA A 249 2.47 14.73 20.01
N SER A 250 1.49 15.62 20.18
CA SER A 250 1.25 16.74 19.27
C SER A 250 2.37 17.77 19.30
N VAL A 251 2.92 18.05 20.49
CA VAL A 251 4.08 18.93 20.65
C VAL A 251 5.31 18.32 19.99
N LEU A 252 5.54 17.01 20.17
CA LEU A 252 6.64 16.31 19.50
C LEU A 252 6.51 16.38 17.97
N LYS A 253 5.30 16.17 17.42
CA LYS A 253 5.05 16.36 15.98
C LYS A 253 5.39 17.80 15.56
N ALA A 254 4.92 18.80 16.32
CA ALA A 254 5.16 20.21 16.00
C ALA A 254 6.65 20.60 16.05
N ALA A 255 7.44 19.93 16.88
CA ALA A 255 8.89 20.07 16.94
C ALA A 255 9.64 19.35 15.79
N GLY A 256 8.92 18.70 14.87
CA GLY A 256 9.49 18.02 13.70
C GLY A 256 9.84 16.55 13.93
N HIS A 257 9.49 15.97 15.09
CA HIS A 257 9.71 14.54 15.30
C HIS A 257 8.77 13.69 14.46
N ARG A 258 9.31 12.61 13.89
CA ARG A 258 8.54 11.63 13.14
C ARG A 258 7.80 10.71 14.10
N LEU A 259 6.50 10.90 14.20
CA LEU A 259 5.65 10.16 15.12
C LEU A 259 5.09 8.88 14.47
N PHE A 260 5.21 7.76 15.18
CA PHE A 260 4.63 6.47 14.84
C PHE A 260 3.61 6.07 15.90
N ILE A 261 2.34 6.19 15.57
CA ILE A 261 1.22 5.68 16.36
C ILE A 261 1.17 4.17 16.15
N ILE A 262 1.65 3.41 17.14
CA ILE A 262 1.71 1.96 17.09
C ILE A 262 0.63 1.42 18.01
N GLY A 263 -0.31 0.68 17.41
CA GLY A 263 -1.50 0.26 18.10
C GLY A 263 -1.72 -1.25 18.15
N HIS A 264 -2.48 -1.64 19.17
CA HIS A 264 -3.32 -2.83 19.14
C HIS A 264 -4.76 -2.41 18.85
N HIS A 265 -5.49 -3.27 18.15
CA HIS A 265 -6.92 -3.08 17.99
C HIS A 265 -7.73 -4.38 18.03
N GLU A 266 -8.95 -4.27 18.53
CA GLU A 266 -9.91 -5.36 18.51
C GLU A 266 -10.75 -5.36 17.21
N GLY A 267 -10.55 -6.35 16.32
CA GLY A 267 -11.36 -6.54 15.10
C GLY A 267 -10.91 -5.78 13.85
N TYR A 268 -11.57 -5.99 12.69
CA TYR A 268 -11.08 -5.48 11.39
C TYR A 268 -11.20 -3.96 11.19
N LEU A 269 -12.02 -3.28 11.99
CA LEU A 269 -12.25 -1.83 11.92
C LEU A 269 -11.35 -1.03 12.89
N GLY A 270 -10.49 -1.72 13.63
CA GLY A 270 -9.62 -1.10 14.62
C GLY A 270 -8.79 0.09 14.14
N PRO A 271 -8.10 0.02 12.98
CA PRO A 271 -7.34 1.16 12.46
C PRO A 271 -8.22 2.37 12.16
N TYR A 272 -9.43 2.12 11.67
CA TYR A 272 -10.43 3.14 11.40
C TYR A 272 -10.86 3.86 12.67
N PHE A 273 -11.09 3.11 13.75
CA PHE A 273 -11.52 3.71 15.01
C PHE A 273 -10.40 4.51 15.67
N VAL A 274 -9.12 4.11 15.58
CA VAL A 274 -8.02 4.94 16.13
C VAL A 274 -8.00 6.33 15.49
N ARG A 275 -8.04 6.43 14.15
CA ARG A 275 -8.11 7.74 13.48
C ARG A 275 -9.31 8.52 13.96
N SER A 276 -10.51 7.93 13.90
CA SER A 276 -11.73 8.69 14.20
C SER A 276 -11.83 9.13 15.65
N VAL A 277 -11.43 8.28 16.59
CA VAL A 277 -11.37 8.61 18.02
C VAL A 277 -10.42 9.78 18.27
N LEU A 278 -9.22 9.76 17.69
CA LEU A 278 -8.26 10.86 17.88
C LEU A 278 -8.75 12.17 17.26
N ARG A 279 -9.43 12.12 16.10
CA ARG A 279 -10.09 13.31 15.51
C ARG A 279 -11.21 13.84 16.40
N LYS A 280 -12.05 12.97 16.97
CA LYS A 280 -13.13 13.36 17.90
C LYS A 280 -12.60 14.05 19.17
N LEU A 281 -11.39 13.68 19.59
CA LEU A 281 -10.68 14.32 20.70
C LEU A 281 -9.97 15.63 20.31
N GLY A 282 -10.02 16.04 19.03
CA GLY A 282 -9.43 17.28 18.53
C GLY A 282 -8.00 17.16 17.99
N PHE A 283 -7.46 15.95 17.86
CA PHE A 283 -6.09 15.71 17.40
C PHE A 283 -6.01 15.44 15.89
N ASP A 284 -6.63 16.31 15.09
CA ASP A 284 -6.58 16.24 13.63
C ASP A 284 -5.14 16.34 13.09
N ASN A 285 -4.27 17.09 13.76
CA ASN A 285 -2.86 17.16 13.45
C ASN A 285 -2.17 15.78 13.50
N LEU A 286 -2.66 14.83 14.31
CA LEU A 286 -2.04 13.51 14.41
C LEU A 286 -2.58 12.51 13.39
N THR A 287 -3.85 12.63 12.98
CA THR A 287 -4.54 11.56 12.25
C THR A 287 -5.34 12.00 11.01
N ALA A 288 -5.51 13.30 10.74
CA ALA A 288 -6.26 13.75 9.55
C ALA A 288 -5.58 13.29 8.25
N ASN A 289 -4.25 13.38 8.17
CA ASN A 289 -3.44 12.99 7.01
C ASN A 289 -2.40 11.91 7.36
N CYS A 290 -2.62 11.11 8.39
CA CYS A 290 -1.62 10.13 8.80
C CYS A 290 -1.33 9.10 7.69
N ASN A 291 -0.12 8.57 7.70
CA ASN A 291 0.37 7.55 6.80
C ASN A 291 0.08 6.18 7.40
N THR A 292 -0.77 5.38 6.77
CA THR A 292 -1.13 4.04 7.24
C THR A 292 -0.46 2.98 6.38
N VAL A 293 0.25 2.06 7.02
CA VAL A 293 0.82 0.89 6.35
C VAL A 293 -0.25 -0.19 6.22
N VAL A 294 -0.49 -0.66 5.00
CA VAL A 294 -1.53 -1.66 4.71
C VAL A 294 -1.04 -2.78 3.79
N GLY A 295 -1.59 -3.97 4.00
CA GLY A 295 -1.34 -5.13 3.13
C GLY A 295 -2.11 -5.08 1.81
N PRO A 296 -1.76 -5.93 0.83
CA PRO A 296 -2.32 -5.87 -0.53
C PRO A 296 -3.83 -6.12 -0.59
N ARG A 297 -4.38 -6.91 0.35
CA ARG A 297 -5.82 -7.17 0.46
C ARG A 297 -6.63 -5.89 0.61
N MET A 298 -6.10 -4.84 1.25
CA MET A 298 -6.83 -3.58 1.42
C MET A 298 -7.08 -2.86 0.09
N PHE A 299 -6.32 -3.20 -0.96
CA PHE A 299 -6.52 -2.68 -2.31
C PHE A 299 -7.37 -3.59 -3.21
N SER A 300 -7.85 -4.73 -2.70
CA SER A 300 -8.50 -5.75 -3.55
C SER A 300 -9.91 -5.40 -3.99
N ASN A 301 -10.63 -4.59 -3.21
CA ASN A 301 -11.98 -4.17 -3.54
C ASN A 301 -12.28 -2.74 -3.08
N LEU A 302 -13.33 -2.16 -3.65
CA LEU A 302 -13.72 -0.77 -3.43
C LEU A 302 -13.99 -0.47 -1.95
N VAL A 303 -14.73 -1.34 -1.25
CA VAL A 303 -15.12 -1.09 0.15
C VAL A 303 -13.90 -1.13 1.07
N LEU A 304 -13.03 -2.13 0.91
CA LEU A 304 -11.80 -2.24 1.69
C LEU A 304 -10.85 -1.08 1.39
N LYS A 305 -10.70 -0.70 0.10
CA LYS A 305 -9.84 0.41 -0.27
C LYS A 305 -10.37 1.74 0.26
N SER A 306 -11.67 2.00 0.10
CA SER A 306 -12.31 3.21 0.63
C SER A 306 -12.23 3.25 2.15
N GLY A 307 -12.45 2.11 2.83
CA GLY A 307 -12.29 1.99 4.28
C GLY A 307 -10.85 2.26 4.72
N ALA A 308 -9.87 1.65 4.06
CA ALA A 308 -8.45 1.86 4.31
C ALA A 308 -8.04 3.31 4.07
N SER A 309 -8.41 3.89 2.93
CA SER A 309 -8.14 5.29 2.62
C SER A 309 -8.86 6.23 3.60
N ASN A 310 -9.96 5.81 4.22
CA ASN A 310 -10.55 6.53 5.34
C ASN A 310 -9.76 6.39 6.66
N VAL A 311 -8.70 5.61 6.70
CA VAL A 311 -7.77 5.57 7.84
C VAL A 311 -6.56 6.48 7.60
N GLY A 312 -6.12 6.68 6.36
CA GLY A 312 -4.97 7.53 6.08
C GLY A 312 -4.44 7.38 4.66
N ASN A 313 -3.29 8.00 4.40
CA ASN A 313 -2.52 7.78 3.18
C ASN A 313 -1.97 6.36 3.22
N LEU A 314 -2.27 5.55 2.22
CA LEU A 314 -1.96 4.12 2.23
C LEU A 314 -0.58 3.86 1.64
N PHE A 315 0.26 3.21 2.44
CA PHE A 315 1.58 2.73 2.08
C PHE A 315 1.50 1.20 1.92
N LEU A 316 1.63 0.71 0.70
CA LEU A 316 1.54 -0.74 0.45
C LEU A 316 2.76 -1.46 1.02
N THR A 317 2.51 -2.50 1.80
CA THR A 317 3.55 -3.41 2.30
C THR A 317 3.15 -4.86 2.14
N LEU A 318 4.12 -5.77 2.27
CA LEU A 318 3.87 -7.20 2.22
C LEU A 318 3.74 -7.79 3.62
N PRO A 319 2.73 -8.65 3.86
CA PRO A 319 2.64 -9.39 5.11
C PRO A 319 3.78 -10.39 5.26
N SER A 320 4.02 -10.85 6.48
CA SER A 320 5.03 -11.88 6.76
C SER A 320 4.71 -13.18 6.03
N LYS A 321 5.73 -13.81 5.44
CA LYS A 321 5.60 -15.16 4.86
C LYS A 321 5.15 -16.20 5.88
N LYS A 322 5.44 -15.98 7.17
CA LYS A 322 4.99 -16.87 8.27
C LYS A 322 3.47 -16.85 8.45
N THR A 323 2.82 -15.72 8.17
CA THR A 323 1.38 -15.54 8.43
C THR A 323 0.54 -15.63 7.15
N SER A 324 1.09 -15.23 6.00
CA SER A 324 0.36 -15.21 4.72
C SER A 324 1.34 -15.30 3.54
N GLN A 325 1.56 -16.52 3.06
CA GLN A 325 2.36 -16.75 1.86
C GLN A 325 1.52 -16.49 0.60
N VAL A 326 2.02 -15.65 -0.30
CA VAL A 326 1.42 -15.45 -1.63
C VAL A 326 1.74 -16.69 -2.47
N LYS A 327 0.71 -17.34 -3.01
CA LYS A 327 0.90 -18.62 -3.74
C LYS A 327 1.63 -18.44 -5.08
N ASP A 328 1.44 -17.28 -5.71
CA ASP A 328 1.95 -16.97 -7.03
C ASP A 328 3.27 -16.19 -6.96
N LEU A 329 4.38 -16.83 -7.33
CA LEU A 329 5.74 -16.24 -7.26
C LEU A 329 5.90 -14.91 -8.04
N PRO A 330 5.54 -14.79 -9.33
CA PRO A 330 5.48 -13.51 -10.04
C PRO A 330 4.66 -12.42 -9.36
N LEU A 331 3.53 -12.77 -8.74
CA LEU A 331 2.73 -11.81 -7.98
C LEU A 331 3.47 -11.37 -6.72
N GLU A 332 4.08 -12.31 -6.01
CA GLU A 332 4.89 -12.05 -4.83
C GLU A 332 6.05 -11.09 -5.14
N ASP A 333 6.81 -11.35 -6.22
CA ASP A 333 7.92 -10.49 -6.66
C ASP A 333 7.44 -9.06 -6.98
N ALA A 334 6.34 -8.93 -7.71
CA ALA A 334 5.77 -7.63 -8.06
C ALA A 334 5.34 -6.83 -6.81
N LEU A 335 4.67 -7.50 -5.86
CA LEU A 335 4.29 -6.87 -4.60
C LEU A 335 5.51 -6.57 -3.71
N GLN A 336 6.57 -7.38 -3.78
CA GLN A 336 7.79 -7.17 -3.00
C GLN A 336 8.57 -5.96 -3.50
N LYS A 337 8.65 -5.75 -4.81
CA LYS A 337 9.23 -4.54 -5.40
C LYS A 337 8.51 -3.29 -4.92
N ASN A 338 7.19 -3.31 -4.92
CA ASN A 338 6.37 -2.21 -4.45
C ASN A 338 6.55 -1.98 -2.93
N ALA A 339 6.52 -3.05 -2.12
CA ALA A 339 6.76 -2.95 -0.68
C ALA A 339 8.15 -2.39 -0.34
N ARG A 340 9.21 -2.77 -1.08
CA ARG A 340 10.56 -2.22 -0.92
C ARG A 340 10.60 -0.72 -1.23
N ARG A 341 9.91 -0.29 -2.28
CA ARG A 341 9.77 1.14 -2.63
C ARG A 341 9.10 1.93 -1.51
N THR A 342 7.98 1.42 -1.01
CA THR A 342 7.27 2.02 0.12
C THR A 342 8.16 2.11 1.36
N GLN A 343 8.85 1.02 1.72
CA GLN A 343 9.77 0.99 2.86
C GLN A 343 10.94 1.97 2.69
N PHE A 344 11.47 2.10 1.47
CA PHE A 344 12.51 3.09 1.16
C PHE A 344 12.02 4.51 1.43
N LEU A 345 10.84 4.87 0.93
CA LEU A 345 10.25 6.18 1.17
C LEU A 345 9.97 6.43 2.66
N ILE A 346 9.40 5.45 3.37
CA ILE A 346 9.18 5.56 4.82
C ILE A 346 10.49 5.74 5.57
N LYS A 347 11.58 5.05 5.18
CA LYS A 347 12.86 5.13 5.90
C LYS A 347 13.79 6.23 5.39
N MET A 348 13.39 7.04 4.41
CA MET A 348 14.21 8.09 3.80
C MET A 348 14.76 9.08 4.84
N PRO A 349 16.09 9.12 5.12
CA PRO A 349 16.71 9.99 6.14
C PRO A 349 16.24 11.44 6.05
N ASP A 350 16.28 12.19 7.16
CA ASP A 350 15.78 13.57 7.19
C ASP A 350 16.53 14.46 6.19
N ALA A 351 17.83 14.19 5.99
CA ALA A 351 18.63 14.77 4.90
C ALA A 351 18.00 14.54 3.51
N GLY A 352 17.50 13.33 3.24
CA GLY A 352 16.81 13.00 2.00
C GLY A 352 15.44 13.65 1.88
N LEU A 353 14.71 13.81 3.00
CA LEU A 353 13.45 14.54 3.03
C LEU A 353 13.67 16.02 2.68
N LYS A 354 14.71 16.67 3.23
CA LYS A 354 15.11 18.04 2.87
C LYS A 354 15.38 18.19 1.37
N LEU A 355 16.03 17.21 0.73
CA LEU A 355 16.22 17.25 -0.73
C LEU A 355 14.90 17.15 -1.49
N ILE A 356 13.99 16.27 -1.07
CA ILE A 356 12.68 16.09 -1.71
C ILE A 356 11.83 17.36 -1.62
N GLU A 357 11.94 18.14 -0.54
CA GLU A 357 11.29 19.45 -0.41
C GLU A 357 11.68 20.41 -1.54
N GLY A 358 12.98 20.46 -1.87
CA GLY A 358 13.53 21.34 -2.90
C GLY A 358 13.40 20.82 -4.33
N MET A 359 13.24 19.51 -4.53
CA MET A 359 13.29 18.89 -5.86
C MET A 359 11.90 18.57 -6.42
N ASP A 360 11.74 18.77 -7.73
CA ASP A 360 10.65 18.14 -8.49
C ASP A 360 10.98 16.68 -8.82
N TYR A 361 10.02 15.98 -9.43
CA TYR A 361 10.19 14.55 -9.74
C TYR A 361 11.38 14.29 -10.66
N GLN A 362 11.56 15.09 -11.72
CA GLN A 362 12.65 14.87 -12.69
C GLN A 362 14.02 15.11 -12.03
N SER A 363 14.15 16.20 -11.29
CA SER A 363 15.38 16.53 -10.56
C SER A 363 15.73 15.45 -9.55
N PHE A 364 14.74 14.90 -8.85
CA PHE A 364 14.95 13.80 -7.92
C PHE A 364 15.39 12.51 -8.64
N MET A 365 14.74 12.17 -9.76
CA MET A 365 15.13 10.99 -10.54
C MET A 365 16.55 11.10 -11.10
N ASP A 366 16.94 12.26 -11.61
CA ASP A 366 18.24 12.45 -12.26
C ASP A 366 19.40 12.61 -11.27
N ASN A 367 19.17 13.31 -10.16
CA ASN A 367 20.24 13.63 -9.20
C ASN A 367 20.33 12.65 -8.03
N VAL A 368 19.24 11.95 -7.69
CA VAL A 368 19.19 11.03 -6.53
C VAL A 368 19.01 9.58 -6.96
N VAL A 369 18.05 9.27 -7.85
CA VAL A 369 17.75 7.87 -8.23
C VAL A 369 18.76 7.33 -9.23
N ASN A 370 19.09 8.11 -10.27
CA ASN A 370 20.16 7.81 -11.22
C ASN A 370 21.51 8.22 -10.60
N PHE A 371 21.80 7.66 -9.43
CA PHE A 371 22.87 8.10 -8.55
C PHE A 371 24.21 8.23 -9.27
N GLU A 372 24.72 9.45 -9.33
CA GLU A 372 26.08 9.79 -9.74
C GLU A 372 26.62 10.77 -8.69
N GLU A 373 27.72 10.41 -8.04
CA GLU A 373 28.20 11.10 -6.84
C GLU A 373 28.50 12.60 -7.08
N SER A 374 29.06 12.94 -8.24
CA SER A 374 29.31 14.33 -8.67
C SER A 374 28.02 15.15 -8.73
N ARG A 375 27.00 14.64 -9.43
CA ARG A 375 25.68 15.29 -9.59
C ARG A 375 24.95 15.38 -8.26
N PHE A 376 24.97 14.30 -7.49
CA PHE A 376 24.37 14.27 -6.16
C PHE A 376 24.98 15.33 -5.25
N ASN A 377 26.32 15.46 -5.22
CA ASN A 377 27.00 16.43 -4.37
C ASN A 377 26.66 17.88 -4.72
N MET A 378 26.48 18.19 -6.01
CA MET A 378 25.99 19.50 -6.46
C MET A 378 24.53 19.73 -6.06
N ALA A 379 23.66 18.75 -6.31
CA ALA A 379 22.23 18.85 -5.99
C ALA A 379 21.95 18.88 -4.48
N ALA A 380 22.87 18.35 -3.68
CA ALA A 380 22.79 18.29 -2.22
C ALA A 380 23.63 19.37 -1.51
N GLU A 381 24.03 20.45 -2.19
CA GLU A 381 24.92 21.48 -1.63
C GLU A 381 24.45 22.01 -0.27
N ALA A 382 23.13 22.17 -0.09
CA ALA A 382 22.52 22.67 1.15
C ALA A 382 22.60 21.71 2.35
N LEU A 383 22.99 20.45 2.16
CA LEU A 383 23.17 19.48 3.25
C LEU A 383 24.55 19.62 3.89
N LEU A 384 24.62 19.36 5.19
CA LEU A 384 25.90 19.23 5.90
C LEU A 384 26.67 18.00 5.40
N GLN A 385 28.00 18.01 5.53
CA GLN A 385 28.83 16.90 5.07
C GLN A 385 28.44 15.55 5.72
N ALA A 386 28.18 15.54 7.02
CA ALA A 386 27.71 14.34 7.74
C ALA A 386 26.31 13.87 7.24
N GLU A 387 25.43 14.80 6.86
CA GLU A 387 24.12 14.47 6.29
C GLU A 387 24.26 13.83 4.90
N LYS A 388 25.18 14.34 4.07
CA LYS A 388 25.50 13.76 2.76
C LYS A 388 26.03 12.33 2.90
N GLU A 389 27.01 12.11 3.77
CA GLU A 389 27.62 10.80 4.00
C GLU A 389 26.59 9.77 4.49
N SER A 390 25.74 10.17 5.44
CA SER A 390 24.65 9.33 5.93
C SER A 390 23.65 9.00 4.82
N LEU A 391 23.27 9.99 4.01
CA LEU A 391 22.32 9.81 2.91
C LEU A 391 22.90 8.93 1.80
N ILE A 392 24.15 9.16 1.37
CA ILE A 392 24.84 8.33 0.35
C ILE A 392 24.90 6.87 0.83
N SER A 393 25.31 6.65 2.09
CA SER A 393 25.37 5.31 2.69
C SER A 393 24.00 4.62 2.64
N TYR A 394 22.93 5.35 2.94
CA TYR A 394 21.56 4.84 2.85
C TYR A 394 21.15 4.51 1.39
N LEU A 395 21.39 5.41 0.45
CA LEU A 395 21.05 5.25 -0.97
C LEU A 395 21.74 4.02 -1.59
N GLN A 396 23.02 3.84 -1.28
CA GLN A 396 23.81 2.69 -1.73
C GLN A 396 23.35 1.39 -1.06
N ALA A 397 23.16 1.39 0.26
CA ALA A 397 22.72 0.20 1.01
C ALA A 397 21.33 -0.31 0.58
N LYS A 398 20.50 0.55 0.00
CA LYS A 398 19.16 0.20 -0.48
C LYS A 398 19.04 0.09 -1.99
N ASP A 399 20.14 0.19 -2.73
CA ASP A 399 20.15 0.12 -4.19
C ASP A 399 19.07 1.03 -4.80
N VAL A 400 19.21 2.34 -4.55
CA VAL A 400 18.21 3.36 -4.92
C VAL A 400 17.79 3.24 -6.38
N THR A 401 18.75 3.01 -7.28
CA THR A 401 18.54 2.90 -8.72
C THR A 401 17.51 1.83 -9.04
N ASN A 402 17.66 0.62 -8.48
CA ASN A 402 16.71 -0.46 -8.72
C ASN A 402 15.42 -0.33 -7.89
N THR A 403 15.52 0.15 -6.65
CA THR A 403 14.36 0.26 -5.75
C THR A 403 13.35 1.31 -6.21
N LEU A 404 13.84 2.44 -6.74
CA LEU A 404 13.02 3.56 -7.20
C LEU A 404 12.88 3.64 -8.74
N ALA A 405 13.43 2.70 -9.51
CA ALA A 405 13.37 2.70 -10.99
C ALA A 405 11.97 2.93 -11.60
N GLU A 406 10.92 2.43 -10.94
CA GLU A 406 9.53 2.58 -11.40
C GLU A 406 8.68 3.44 -10.46
N LEU A 407 9.30 4.33 -9.67
CA LEU A 407 8.58 5.34 -8.90
C LEU A 407 7.82 6.25 -9.87
N ASP A 408 6.51 6.37 -9.66
CA ASP A 408 5.65 7.22 -10.49
C ASP A 408 5.67 8.65 -9.97
N GLU A 409 5.60 9.63 -10.87
CA GLU A 409 5.51 11.05 -10.52
C GLU A 409 4.33 11.35 -9.58
N THR A 410 3.20 10.67 -9.75
CA THR A 410 2.03 10.82 -8.87
C THR A 410 2.35 10.39 -7.44
N ASP A 411 3.09 9.30 -7.29
CA ASP A 411 3.49 8.77 -5.99
C ASP A 411 4.55 9.67 -5.35
N TYR A 412 5.52 10.15 -6.12
CA TYR A 412 6.51 11.13 -5.64
C TYR A 412 5.83 12.41 -5.12
N ASN A 413 4.92 12.98 -5.91
CA ASN A 413 4.20 14.20 -5.55
C ASN A 413 3.25 14.00 -4.36
N LEU A 414 2.70 12.79 -4.19
CA LEU A 414 1.93 12.45 -3.00
C LEU A 414 2.85 12.31 -1.78
N PHE A 415 3.97 11.58 -1.92
CA PHE A 415 4.94 11.41 -0.84
C PHE A 415 5.45 12.74 -0.31
N LYS A 416 5.84 13.66 -1.21
CA LYS A 416 6.30 15.01 -0.86
C LYS A 416 5.30 15.78 0.01
N LYS A 417 3.99 15.53 -0.15
CA LYS A 417 2.93 16.17 0.66
C LYS A 417 2.73 15.54 2.03
N VAL A 418 3.13 14.27 2.20
CA VAL A 418 2.75 13.46 3.38
C VAL A 418 3.95 12.95 4.16
N MET A 419 5.19 13.20 3.70
CA MET A 419 6.41 12.65 4.30
C MET A 419 6.66 13.07 5.76
N HIS A 420 6.05 14.19 6.19
CA HIS A 420 6.10 14.72 7.56
C HIS A 420 4.87 14.36 8.40
N GLU A 421 3.92 13.63 7.83
CA GLU A 421 2.72 13.20 8.56
C GLU A 421 3.00 11.97 9.43
N PRO A 422 2.35 11.83 10.59
CA PRO A 422 2.54 10.69 11.47
C PRO A 422 2.19 9.37 10.80
N PHE A 423 2.85 8.30 11.21
CA PHE A 423 2.55 6.95 10.73
C PHE A 423 1.61 6.23 11.70
N LEU A 424 0.62 5.54 11.16
CA LEU A 424 -0.28 4.66 11.90
C LEU A 424 0.03 3.20 11.53
N LEU A 425 0.47 2.42 12.51
CA LEU A 425 0.92 1.05 12.34
C LEU A 425 0.17 0.10 13.27
N PHE A 426 -0.30 -1.02 12.71
CA PHE A 426 -0.82 -2.16 13.46
C PHE A 426 0.02 -3.39 13.11
N PRO A 427 1.02 -3.71 13.94
CA PRO A 427 1.94 -4.82 13.67
C PRO A 427 1.28 -6.20 13.63
N GLU A 428 0.09 -6.33 14.21
CA GLU A 428 -0.72 -7.53 14.16
C GLU A 428 -1.30 -7.73 12.75
N GLY A 429 -0.83 -8.77 12.06
CA GLY A 429 -1.30 -9.08 10.70
C GLY A 429 -2.73 -9.63 10.63
N SER A 430 -3.42 -9.79 11.77
CA SER A 430 -4.79 -10.31 11.85
C SER A 430 -5.46 -9.97 13.18
N ARG A 431 -6.79 -10.07 13.25
CA ARG A 431 -7.60 -9.80 14.46
C ARG A 431 -7.12 -10.58 15.69
N SER A 432 -7.01 -9.92 16.84
CA SER A 432 -6.83 -10.56 18.16
C SER A 432 -7.93 -11.61 18.44
N TYR A 433 -7.66 -12.53 19.37
CA TYR A 433 -8.66 -13.44 19.90
C TYR A 433 -9.46 -12.74 20.99
N THR A 434 -10.79 -12.90 20.98
CA THR A 434 -11.64 -12.43 22.07
C THR A 434 -12.30 -13.65 22.70
N ASP A 435 -12.14 -13.83 24.02
CA ASP A 435 -12.77 -14.92 24.75
C ASP A 435 -14.26 -14.61 25.05
N LYS A 436 -14.95 -15.56 25.70
CA LYS A 436 -16.39 -15.40 26.05
C LYS A 436 -16.62 -14.31 27.12
N GLN A 437 -15.58 -13.98 27.89
CA GLN A 437 -15.58 -12.95 28.91
C GLN A 437 -15.27 -11.56 28.33
N GLY A 438 -14.88 -11.49 27.04
CA GLY A 438 -14.53 -10.25 26.36
C GLY A 438 -13.07 -9.85 26.52
N HIS A 439 -12.21 -10.68 27.11
CA HIS A 439 -10.78 -10.42 27.15
C HIS A 439 -10.14 -10.64 25.78
N VAL A 440 -9.16 -9.81 25.47
CA VAL A 440 -8.50 -9.80 24.18
C VAL A 440 -7.10 -10.37 24.31
N THR A 441 -6.78 -11.41 23.55
CA THR A 441 -5.42 -11.94 23.45
C THR A 441 -4.84 -11.56 22.10
N MET A 442 -3.74 -10.80 22.13
CA MET A 442 -3.01 -10.38 20.93
C MET A 442 -2.54 -11.58 20.12
N LYS A 443 -2.53 -11.42 18.80
CA LYS A 443 -2.01 -12.46 17.91
C LYS A 443 -0.51 -12.32 17.68
N TYR A 444 0.03 -13.28 16.93
CA TYR A 444 1.41 -13.21 16.45
C TYR A 444 1.71 -11.85 15.82
N VAL A 445 2.75 -11.21 16.35
CA VAL A 445 3.32 -9.97 15.83
C VAL A 445 4.64 -10.29 15.14
N ASN A 446 4.88 -9.68 13.99
CA ASN A 446 6.18 -9.76 13.34
C ASN A 446 7.06 -8.58 13.79
N PRO A 447 8.06 -8.77 14.69
CA PRO A 447 8.85 -7.66 15.23
C PRO A 447 9.67 -6.90 14.17
N ARG A 448 9.82 -7.48 12.96
CA ARG A 448 10.44 -6.82 11.81
C ARG A 448 9.76 -5.53 11.36
N PHE A 449 8.54 -5.22 11.83
CA PHE A 449 7.95 -3.91 11.55
C PHE A 449 8.87 -2.77 12.03
N MET A 450 9.58 -2.98 13.13
CA MET A 450 10.49 -1.99 13.69
C MET A 450 11.69 -1.74 12.78
N GLU A 451 12.37 -2.81 12.36
CA GLU A 451 13.43 -2.73 11.35
C GLU A 451 12.93 -2.17 10.00
N ALA A 452 11.71 -2.51 9.59
CA ALA A 452 11.17 -2.17 8.29
C ALA A 452 10.73 -0.71 8.15
N TYR A 453 10.31 -0.05 9.25
CA TYR A 453 9.68 1.27 9.18
C TYR A 453 10.32 2.32 10.09
N LEU A 454 10.85 1.91 11.24
CA LEU A 454 11.43 2.82 12.23
C LEU A 454 12.93 3.02 12.00
N ARG A 455 13.42 4.12 12.56
CA ARG A 455 14.82 4.55 12.59
C ARG A 455 15.14 5.16 13.96
N PRO A 456 16.42 5.30 14.31
CA PRO A 456 16.81 6.08 15.47
C PRO A 456 16.27 7.51 15.39
N GLY A 457 15.76 8.04 16.49
CA GLY A 457 15.14 9.38 16.54
C GLY A 457 13.64 9.43 16.22
N ASP A 458 13.07 8.35 15.67
CA ASP A 458 11.62 8.26 15.49
C ASP A 458 10.93 8.11 16.86
N VAL A 459 9.72 8.64 17.02
CA VAL A 459 8.96 8.58 18.29
C VAL A 459 7.83 7.57 18.16
N ILE A 460 7.73 6.63 19.09
CA ILE A 460 6.59 5.71 19.19
C ILE A 460 5.55 6.28 20.15
N LEU A 461 4.29 6.34 19.71
CA LEU A 461 3.11 6.56 20.54
C LEU A 461 2.32 5.26 20.68
N PRO A 462 2.40 4.57 21.84
CA PRO A 462 1.66 3.34 22.09
C PRO A 462 0.16 3.63 22.26
N VAL A 463 -0.69 2.92 21.51
CA VAL A 463 -2.16 3.05 21.60
C VAL A 463 -2.82 1.70 21.78
N ASN A 464 -3.74 1.59 22.74
CA ASN A 464 -4.58 0.41 22.90
C ASN A 464 -6.05 0.79 22.69
N LEU A 465 -6.70 0.18 21.70
CA LEU A 465 -8.11 0.39 21.39
C LEU A 465 -8.89 -0.92 21.43
N VAL A 466 -9.95 -0.97 22.25
CA VAL A 466 -10.81 -2.16 22.43
C VAL A 466 -12.29 -1.80 22.32
N GLY A 467 -13.16 -2.82 22.22
CA GLY A 467 -14.61 -2.67 22.04
C GLY A 467 -15.08 -2.63 20.59
N GLY A 468 -14.14 -2.54 19.63
CA GLY A 468 -14.45 -2.51 18.20
C GLY A 468 -15.04 -3.82 17.66
N SER A 469 -14.72 -4.96 18.27
CA SER A 469 -15.31 -6.25 17.88
C SER A 469 -16.79 -6.36 18.24
N ASP A 470 -17.20 -5.76 19.37
CA ASP A 470 -18.57 -5.81 19.89
C ASP A 470 -19.54 -5.14 18.94
N ILE A 471 -19.07 -4.11 18.22
CA ILE A 471 -19.81 -3.46 17.15
C ILE A 471 -20.16 -4.45 16.03
N THR A 472 -19.27 -5.40 15.77
CA THR A 472 -19.37 -6.38 14.68
C THR A 472 -19.84 -7.75 15.13
N ASN A 473 -20.26 -7.91 16.39
CA ASN A 473 -20.74 -9.18 16.92
C ASN A 473 -22.15 -9.49 16.39
N GLY A 474 -22.24 -10.51 15.53
CA GLY A 474 -23.50 -11.02 14.97
C GLY A 474 -23.74 -10.64 13.52
N TRP A 475 -24.99 -10.81 13.06
CA TRP A 475 -25.39 -10.52 11.66
C TRP A 475 -25.61 -9.02 11.39
N ARG A 476 -25.71 -8.19 12.44
CA ARG A 476 -25.96 -6.75 12.35
C ARG A 476 -24.93 -6.01 13.19
N LEU A 477 -24.67 -4.76 12.83
CA LEU A 477 -23.87 -3.87 13.65
C LEU A 477 -24.65 -3.48 14.90
N SER A 478 -24.00 -3.58 16.05
CA SER A 478 -24.58 -3.31 17.37
C SER A 478 -23.87 -2.10 18.01
N PRO A 479 -24.57 -1.18 18.68
CA PRO A 479 -23.89 -0.11 19.40
C PRO A 479 -23.03 -0.66 20.56
N ALA A 480 -21.77 -0.24 20.64
CA ALA A 480 -20.86 -0.65 21.73
C ALA A 480 -19.98 0.52 22.23
N ASN A 481 -19.41 0.34 23.42
CA ASN A 481 -18.44 1.29 23.98
C ASN A 481 -17.05 1.00 23.41
N LEU A 482 -16.31 2.05 23.05
CA LEU A 482 -14.90 1.95 22.72
C LEU A 482 -14.04 2.40 23.90
N GLY A 483 -13.00 1.64 24.22
CA GLY A 483 -12.02 2.01 25.23
C GLY A 483 -10.70 2.41 24.60
N LEU A 484 -10.21 3.61 24.92
CA LEU A 484 -8.93 4.14 24.44
C LEU A 484 -7.98 4.37 25.60
N SER A 485 -6.76 3.86 25.42
CA SER A 485 -5.63 4.11 26.31
C SER A 485 -4.41 4.48 25.49
N VAL A 486 -3.62 5.44 25.98
CA VAL A 486 -2.47 5.98 25.26
C VAL A 486 -1.28 6.03 26.22
N GLY A 487 -0.23 5.28 25.87
CA GLY A 487 1.01 5.26 26.63
C GLY A 487 1.88 6.48 26.34
N LYS A 488 2.80 6.80 27.26
CA LYS A 488 3.75 7.91 27.06
C LYS A 488 4.57 7.72 25.79
N PRO A 489 4.76 8.78 24.98
CA PRO A 489 5.62 8.70 23.81
C PRO A 489 7.08 8.51 24.21
N TYR A 490 7.84 7.75 23.41
CA TYR A 490 9.27 7.56 23.63
C TYR A 490 10.03 7.46 22.31
N GLU A 491 11.30 7.86 22.34
CA GLU A 491 12.20 7.86 21.19
C GLU A 491 12.80 6.46 20.95
N VAL A 492 12.94 6.10 19.68
CA VAL A 492 13.61 4.88 19.24
C VAL A 492 15.11 5.10 19.23
N SER A 493 15.85 4.29 19.98
CA SER A 493 17.32 4.32 19.97
C SER A 493 17.91 3.43 18.86
N ALA A 494 19.20 3.62 18.56
CA ALA A 494 19.96 2.71 17.69
C ALA A 494 20.00 1.27 18.24
N SER A 495 20.21 1.12 19.54
CA SER A 495 20.23 -0.21 20.20
C SER A 495 18.89 -0.93 20.08
N MET A 496 17.77 -0.20 20.03
CA MET A 496 16.46 -0.79 19.83
C MET A 496 16.27 -1.30 18.40
N ILE A 497 16.82 -0.62 17.40
CA ILE A 497 16.80 -1.08 16.01
C ILE A 497 17.69 -2.31 15.83
N GLU A 498 18.87 -2.34 16.45
CA GLU A 498 19.76 -3.52 16.42
C GLU A 498 19.11 -4.74 17.08
N ASN A 499 18.40 -4.51 18.20
CA ASN A 499 17.67 -5.53 18.94
C ASN A 499 16.18 -5.60 18.57
N TYR A 500 15.81 -5.24 17.33
CA TYR A 500 14.42 -5.22 16.89
C TYR A 500 13.63 -6.51 17.15
N PRO A 501 14.20 -7.75 17.13
CA PRO A 501 13.43 -8.96 17.38
C PRO A 501 12.83 -9.01 18.80
N VAL A 502 13.51 -8.37 19.75
CA VAL A 502 13.08 -8.27 21.16
C VAL A 502 12.29 -6.99 21.36
N GLU A 503 12.85 -5.86 20.94
CA GLU A 503 12.25 -4.54 21.19
C GLU A 503 10.92 -4.36 20.46
N GLY A 504 10.78 -4.87 19.23
CA GLY A 504 9.50 -4.85 18.51
C GLY A 504 8.38 -5.61 19.25
N LEU A 505 8.73 -6.63 20.05
CA LEU A 505 7.77 -7.32 20.92
C LEU A 505 7.54 -6.56 22.22
N ASN A 506 8.58 -5.92 22.78
CA ASN A 506 8.43 -5.06 23.96
C ASN A 506 7.46 -3.90 23.72
N VAL A 507 7.46 -3.30 22.52
CA VAL A 507 6.45 -2.30 22.13
C VAL A 507 5.04 -2.85 22.35
N MET A 508 4.77 -4.07 21.88
CA MET A 508 3.45 -4.69 21.99
C MET A 508 3.12 -5.12 23.42
N ARG A 509 4.10 -5.58 24.20
CA ARG A 509 3.93 -5.84 25.64
C ARG A 509 3.56 -4.57 26.40
N THR A 510 4.18 -3.44 26.06
CA THR A 510 3.84 -2.13 26.64
C THR A 510 2.41 -1.74 26.28
N ILE A 511 1.99 -1.92 25.02
CA ILE A 511 0.61 -1.66 24.58
C ILE A 511 -0.39 -2.55 25.33
N ALA A 512 -0.09 -3.85 25.49
CA ALA A 512 -0.95 -4.80 26.21
C ALA A 512 -1.14 -4.43 27.68
N LYS A 513 -0.09 -3.88 28.32
CA LYS A 513 -0.12 -3.44 29.72
C LYS A 513 -0.93 -2.16 29.95
N LEU A 514 -1.32 -1.43 28.90
CA LEU A 514 -2.14 -0.24 29.07
C LEU A 514 -3.53 -0.63 29.60
N PRO A 515 -3.99 -0.04 30.72
CA PRO A 515 -5.28 -0.36 31.31
C PRO A 515 -6.39 0.03 30.34
N ASN A 516 -7.43 -0.78 30.18
CA ASN A 516 -8.52 -0.50 29.26
C ASN A 516 -9.83 -1.13 29.75
N ILE A 517 -10.97 -0.82 29.10
CA ILE A 517 -12.29 -1.38 29.46
C ILE A 517 -12.39 -2.89 29.25
N LYS A 518 -11.46 -3.47 28.50
CA LYS A 518 -11.26 -4.90 28.31
C LYS A 518 -9.79 -5.21 28.58
N ASN A 519 -9.54 -6.32 29.27
CA ASN A 519 -8.18 -6.79 29.50
C ASN A 519 -7.54 -7.24 28.17
N VAL A 520 -6.30 -6.78 27.91
CA VAL A 520 -5.54 -7.16 26.72
C VAL A 520 -4.28 -7.91 27.16
N THR A 521 -4.10 -9.12 26.64
CA THR A 521 -2.98 -9.98 27.02
C THR A 521 -2.06 -10.21 25.82
N PHE A 522 -0.76 -10.02 26.03
CA PHE A 522 0.29 -10.50 25.14
C PHE A 522 0.76 -11.87 25.63
N ASN A 523 0.70 -12.89 24.79
CA ASN A 523 1.05 -14.27 25.16
C ASN A 523 2.28 -14.75 24.39
N ASP A 524 3.37 -15.05 25.12
CA ASP A 524 4.64 -15.49 24.52
C ASP A 524 4.55 -16.87 23.84
N GLU A 525 3.65 -17.76 24.28
CA GLU A 525 3.43 -19.07 23.63
C GLU A 525 2.78 -18.91 22.25
N ILE A 526 1.77 -18.03 22.14
CA ILE A 526 1.14 -17.68 20.86
C ILE A 526 2.18 -17.04 19.94
N GLN A 527 3.03 -16.17 20.49
CA GLN A 527 4.12 -15.53 19.77
C GLN A 527 5.18 -16.54 19.28
N ALA A 528 5.45 -17.60 20.07
CA ALA A 528 6.32 -18.72 19.67
C ALA A 528 5.67 -19.65 18.62
N GLY A 529 4.39 -19.44 18.29
CA GLY A 529 3.65 -20.23 17.31
C GLY A 529 2.97 -21.47 17.90
N ASN A 530 2.94 -21.61 19.23
CA ASN A 530 2.22 -22.69 19.89
C ASN A 530 0.70 -22.43 19.82
N LYS A 531 0.01 -23.23 19.00
CA LYS A 531 -1.44 -23.15 18.85
C LYS A 531 -2.19 -23.89 19.97
N ALA A 532 -1.51 -24.66 20.82
CA ALA A 532 -2.13 -25.35 21.95
C ALA A 532 -2.64 -24.36 23.01
N GLY A 533 -2.02 -23.18 23.15
CA GLY A 533 -2.54 -22.09 23.99
C GLY A 533 -3.85 -21.46 23.50
N LEU A 534 -4.33 -21.84 22.30
CA LEU A 534 -5.59 -21.36 21.72
C LEU A 534 -6.79 -22.27 22.01
N THR A 535 -6.59 -23.47 22.56
CA THR A 535 -7.65 -24.48 22.74
C THR A 535 -8.68 -24.11 23.80
N GLY A 536 -8.43 -23.06 24.61
CA GLY A 536 -9.41 -22.47 25.54
C GLY A 536 -10.10 -21.20 25.03
N LEU A 537 -9.77 -20.71 23.84
CA LEU A 537 -10.22 -19.40 23.31
C LEU A 537 -11.27 -19.51 22.16
N SER A 538 -11.85 -20.69 21.94
CA SER A 538 -12.86 -20.94 20.88
C SER A 538 -14.31 -20.75 21.34
#